data_AF-A0A2J7VS73-F1
#
_entry.id   AF-A0A2J7VS73-F1
#
_cell.length_a   1.000
_cell.length_b   1.000
_cell.length_c   1.000
_cell.angle_alpha   90.00
_cell.angle_beta   90.00
_cell.angle_gamma   90.00
#
_symmetry.space_group_name_H-M   'P 1'
#
loop_
_entity.id
_entity.type
_entity.pdbx_description
1 polymer ?
#
loop_
_entity_poly.entity_id
_entity_poly.type
_entity_poly.pdbx_seq_one_letter_code
_entity_poly.pdbx_strand_id
1 'polypeptide(L)'
;MTSPRDPQREQLELFHALPGEMPARDVQDLMAYPFFSLAKSRRSVPIDFRAGPVTVRVEGTAEHGIATIWDADILIWAASQIVEARDAGLRSSRLMAATPHEILRFVGRGTSVRDYQRLKAALDRLQSTSVATSIRQPNARRLHRFSWINEWKERADGQGRPLGIELILPDWFYGGVMDDSLVLTIDANYFRLSGGIERWLYRLVRKHAGWQPEGWRFDFVHLHRKSGSLARFADFACDMRRIVARQPLPGYALAILRSRRGPEVLAFRPVPSTAPLRPGGSFGHGAWPVDSQ
;
A
#
# COMPACT_ATOMS: atom_id res chain seq x y z
N MET A 1 25.59 -5.94 -40.42
CA MET A 1 26.08 -7.06 -39.59
C MET A 1 25.39 -6.98 -38.23
N THR A 2 24.41 -7.88 -38.07
CA THR A 2 23.81 -8.41 -36.83
C THR A 2 23.79 -7.54 -35.56
N SER A 3 22.67 -6.86 -35.32
CA SER A 3 22.16 -6.75 -33.95
C SER A 3 21.72 -8.14 -33.50
N PRO A 4 22.22 -8.69 -32.38
CA PRO A 4 21.46 -9.70 -31.68
C PRO A 4 20.24 -8.99 -31.08
N ARG A 5 19.04 -9.29 -31.60
CA ARG A 5 17.84 -9.20 -30.78
C ARG A 5 17.99 -10.30 -29.74
N ASP A 6 18.17 -9.93 -28.48
CA ASP A 6 18.34 -10.90 -27.40
C ASP A 6 17.03 -11.71 -27.23
N PRO A 7 17.01 -13.06 -27.36
CA PRO A 7 15.79 -13.86 -27.44
C PRO A 7 15.08 -14.11 -26.09
N GLN A 8 15.54 -13.50 -25.00
CA GLN A 8 15.05 -13.75 -23.65
C GLN A 8 14.28 -12.52 -23.13
N ARG A 9 12.94 -12.59 -23.16
CA ARG A 9 12.20 -12.06 -22.01
C ARG A 9 12.77 -12.83 -20.83
N GLU A 10 13.53 -12.19 -19.94
CA GLU A 10 14.08 -12.82 -18.73
C GLU A 10 13.01 -13.76 -18.15
N GLN A 11 13.26 -15.06 -18.20
CA GLN A 11 12.36 -16.02 -17.60
C GLN A 11 12.46 -15.78 -16.10
N LEU A 12 11.47 -15.09 -15.54
CA LEU A 12 11.44 -14.78 -14.13
C LEU A 12 11.51 -16.10 -13.35
N GLU A 13 12.50 -16.21 -12.48
CA GLU A 13 12.56 -17.31 -11.53
C GLU A 13 11.41 -17.19 -10.54
N LEU A 14 10.78 -18.32 -10.23
CA LEU A 14 9.64 -18.36 -9.32
C LEU A 14 10.12 -18.16 -7.87
N PHE A 15 9.61 -17.12 -7.21
CA PHE A 15 9.83 -16.88 -5.79
C PHE A 15 8.64 -17.41 -4.98
N HIS A 16 8.88 -18.46 -4.20
CA HIS A 16 7.87 -18.99 -3.28
C HIS A 16 7.81 -18.15 -2.01
N ALA A 17 6.58 -17.90 -1.53
CA ALA A 17 6.38 -17.25 -0.25
C ALA A 17 7.09 -18.01 0.88
N LEU A 18 7.90 -17.28 1.64
CA LEU A 18 8.55 -17.75 2.85
C LEU A 18 7.51 -18.10 3.93
N PRO A 19 7.68 -19.21 4.65
CA PRO A 19 6.84 -19.55 5.80
C PRO A 19 7.22 -18.72 7.03
N GLY A 20 6.31 -18.65 8.01
CA GLY A 20 6.58 -18.07 9.33
C GLY A 20 5.97 -16.69 9.55
N GLU A 21 6.22 -16.13 10.74
CA GLU A 21 5.81 -14.77 11.07
C GLU A 21 6.90 -13.79 10.63
N MET A 22 6.52 -12.80 9.82
CA MET A 22 7.40 -11.70 9.45
C MET A 22 6.72 -10.35 9.76
N PRO A 23 7.51 -9.28 9.96
CA PRO A 23 6.96 -7.94 10.08
C PRO A 23 6.24 -7.49 8.81
N ALA A 24 5.15 -6.73 8.96
CA ALA A 24 4.51 -6.10 7.82
C ALA A 24 5.35 -4.92 7.31
N ARG A 25 5.60 -4.89 6.00
CA ARG A 25 6.38 -3.87 5.29
C ARG A 25 5.50 -3.22 4.22
N ASP A 26 5.48 -1.88 4.19
CA ASP A 26 4.74 -1.10 3.20
C ASP A 26 5.66 -0.14 2.47
N VAL A 27 5.34 0.15 1.21
CA VAL A 27 6.12 1.04 0.35
C VAL A 27 5.68 2.48 0.59
N GLN A 28 6.63 3.34 0.94
CA GLN A 28 6.39 4.72 1.35
C GLN A 28 5.63 5.55 0.30
N ASP A 29 5.85 5.31 -0.99
CA ASP A 29 5.10 5.98 -2.06
C ASP A 29 3.60 5.72 -1.97
N LEU A 30 3.20 4.48 -1.67
CA LEU A 30 1.79 4.10 -1.53
C LEU A 30 1.17 4.65 -0.23
N MET A 31 2.01 5.09 0.71
CA MET A 31 1.58 5.74 1.96
C MET A 31 1.41 7.26 1.79
N ALA A 32 2.15 7.86 0.87
CA ALA A 32 2.19 9.30 0.66
C ALA A 32 1.12 9.80 -0.35
N TYR A 33 0.74 8.98 -1.32
CA TYR A 33 -0.09 9.40 -2.46
C TYR A 33 -1.35 8.52 -2.65
N PRO A 34 -2.43 9.07 -3.22
CA PRO A 34 -3.71 8.37 -3.33
C PRO A 34 -3.68 7.40 -4.53
N PHE A 35 -3.31 6.15 -4.27
CA PHE A 35 -3.29 5.09 -5.29
C PHE A 35 -4.53 4.20 -5.30
N PHE A 36 -5.37 4.28 -4.26
CA PHE A 36 -6.46 3.33 -4.03
C PHE A 36 -7.77 4.04 -3.71
N SER A 37 -8.89 3.42 -4.06
CA SER A 37 -10.21 3.85 -3.60
C SER A 37 -10.33 3.67 -2.08
N LEU A 38 -10.84 4.69 -1.38
CA LEU A 38 -11.09 4.64 0.07
C LEU A 38 -12.51 4.15 0.40
N ALA A 39 -13.37 3.98 -0.59
CA ALA A 39 -14.73 3.47 -0.41
C ALA A 39 -14.76 1.95 -0.59
N LYS A 40 -15.67 1.27 0.15
CA LYS A 40 -15.96 -0.16 -0.07
C LYS A 40 -16.78 -0.39 -1.34
N SER A 41 -17.52 0.63 -1.78
CA SER A 41 -18.25 0.61 -3.04
C SER A 41 -17.30 0.76 -4.23
N ARG A 42 -17.70 0.20 -5.36
CA ARG A 42 -16.97 0.32 -6.62
C ARG A 42 -16.83 1.80 -7.00
N ARG A 43 -15.60 2.22 -7.29
CA ARG A 43 -15.28 3.55 -7.82
C ARG A 43 -14.86 3.43 -9.27
N SER A 44 -15.63 4.03 -10.18
CA SER A 44 -15.28 4.18 -11.60
C SER A 44 -14.63 5.52 -11.92
N VAL A 45 -14.92 6.55 -11.12
CA VAL A 45 -14.33 7.89 -11.28
C VAL A 45 -12.82 7.83 -10.99
N PRO A 46 -11.96 8.26 -11.91
CA PRO A 46 -10.51 8.25 -11.72
C PRO A 46 -10.05 8.97 -10.45
N ILE A 47 -8.88 8.60 -9.95
CA ILE A 47 -8.10 9.49 -9.07
C ILE A 47 -7.19 10.30 -9.99
N ASP A 48 -7.28 11.63 -9.95
CA ASP A 48 -6.34 12.54 -10.61
C ASP A 48 -5.76 13.46 -9.53
N PHE A 49 -4.55 13.14 -9.08
CA PHE A 49 -3.85 13.83 -8.02
C PHE A 49 -2.64 14.57 -8.58
N ARG A 50 -2.52 15.85 -8.21
CA ARG A 50 -1.39 16.71 -8.59
C ARG A 50 -0.95 17.54 -7.40
N ALA A 51 0.34 17.51 -7.10
CA ALA A 51 0.96 18.35 -6.08
C ALA A 51 2.42 18.64 -6.47
N GLY A 52 2.72 19.90 -6.78
CA GLY A 52 4.02 20.30 -7.31
C GLY A 52 4.39 19.48 -8.56
N PRO A 53 5.58 18.85 -8.62
CA PRO A 53 6.00 18.01 -9.75
C PRO A 53 5.35 16.61 -9.76
N VAL A 54 4.61 16.25 -8.71
CA VAL A 54 4.04 14.91 -8.56
C VAL A 54 2.67 14.85 -9.21
N THR A 55 2.51 13.89 -10.12
CA THR A 55 1.23 13.50 -10.71
C THR A 55 0.99 12.02 -10.48
N VAL A 56 -0.23 11.69 -10.04
CA VAL A 56 -0.73 10.31 -9.93
C VAL A 56 -2.12 10.27 -10.55
N ARG A 57 -2.29 9.43 -11.56
CA ARG A 57 -3.58 9.11 -12.15
C ARG A 57 -3.87 7.62 -11.98
N VAL A 58 -5.04 7.30 -11.46
CA VAL A 58 -5.49 5.92 -11.26
C VAL A 58 -6.85 5.72 -11.89
N GLU A 59 -6.95 4.71 -12.73
CA GLU A 59 -8.14 4.39 -13.52
C GLU A 59 -8.47 2.91 -13.34
N GLY A 60 -9.77 2.61 -13.28
CA GLY A 60 -10.27 1.24 -13.19
C GLY A 60 -11.20 0.94 -14.35
N THR A 61 -11.46 -0.34 -14.60
CA THR A 61 -12.41 -0.76 -15.65
C THR A 61 -13.85 -0.55 -15.22
N ALA A 62 -14.78 -0.57 -16.17
CA ALA A 62 -16.22 -0.49 -15.88
C ALA A 62 -16.70 -1.66 -15.00
N GLU A 63 -16.14 -2.85 -15.22
CA GLU A 63 -16.47 -4.07 -14.47
C GLU A 63 -15.98 -3.99 -13.02
N HIS A 64 -14.68 -3.79 -12.83
CA HIS A 64 -14.03 -3.92 -11.53
C HIS A 64 -13.90 -2.61 -10.74
N GLY A 65 -13.89 -1.46 -11.43
CA GLY A 65 -13.52 -0.17 -10.84
C GLY A 65 -12.05 -0.13 -10.40
N ILE A 66 -11.71 0.86 -9.58
CA ILE A 66 -10.36 1.05 -9.02
C ILE A 66 -10.15 0.12 -7.81
N ALA A 67 -8.97 -0.48 -7.72
CA ALA A 67 -8.51 -1.22 -6.55
C ALA A 67 -8.67 -0.38 -5.27
N THR A 68 -9.21 -1.01 -4.23
CA THR A 68 -9.51 -0.38 -2.96
C THR A 68 -8.31 -0.46 -2.02
N ILE A 69 -8.32 0.35 -0.97
CA ILE A 69 -7.26 0.34 0.05
C ILE A 69 -7.17 -0.99 0.82
N TRP A 70 -8.19 -1.84 0.77
CA TRP A 70 -8.12 -3.20 1.30
C TRP A 70 -7.40 -4.16 0.36
N ASP A 71 -7.44 -3.91 -0.95
CA ASP A 71 -6.71 -4.72 -1.93
C ASP A 71 -5.19 -4.48 -1.80
N ALA A 72 -4.78 -3.30 -1.35
CA ALA A 72 -3.39 -2.98 -1.01
C ALA A 72 -2.78 -3.91 0.06
N ASP A 73 -3.59 -4.64 0.82
CA ASP A 73 -3.11 -5.63 1.81
C ASP A 73 -2.29 -6.73 1.14
N ILE A 74 -2.62 -7.10 -0.11
CA ILE A 74 -1.87 -8.07 -0.90
C ILE A 74 -0.50 -7.50 -1.28
N LEU A 75 -0.42 -6.20 -1.57
CA LEU A 75 0.86 -5.55 -1.88
C LEU A 75 1.74 -5.42 -0.63
N ILE A 76 1.14 -5.16 0.54
CA ILE A 76 1.85 -5.17 1.83
C ILE A 76 2.41 -6.56 2.12
N TRP A 77 1.62 -7.62 1.90
CA TRP A 77 2.11 -8.99 1.98
C TRP A 77 3.29 -9.23 1.03
N ALA A 78 3.13 -8.89 -0.25
CA ALA A 78 4.16 -9.09 -1.26
C ALA A 78 5.47 -8.35 -0.92
N ALA A 79 5.38 -7.08 -0.50
CA ALA A 79 6.53 -6.31 -0.05
C ALA A 79 7.21 -6.95 1.17
N SER A 80 6.44 -7.45 2.13
CA SER A 80 6.96 -8.13 3.31
C SER A 80 7.75 -9.38 2.95
N GLN A 81 7.24 -10.21 2.04
CA GLN A 81 7.94 -11.39 1.55
C GLN A 81 9.26 -11.07 0.85
N ILE A 82 9.27 -10.05 -0.01
CA ILE A 82 10.46 -9.64 -0.78
C ILE A 82 11.54 -9.09 0.15
N VAL A 83 11.15 -8.23 1.10
CA VAL A 83 12.06 -7.66 2.10
C VAL A 83 12.62 -8.76 2.99
N GLU A 84 11.78 -9.66 3.50
CA GLU A 84 12.22 -10.77 4.34
C GLU A 84 13.21 -11.69 3.61
N ALA A 85 12.93 -12.03 2.34
CA ALA A 85 13.86 -12.81 1.51
C ALA A 85 15.21 -12.12 1.34
N ARG A 86 15.20 -10.84 1.00
CA ARG A 86 16.42 -10.05 0.82
C ARG A 86 17.21 -9.93 2.13
N ASP A 87 16.54 -9.64 3.24
CA ASP A 87 17.17 -9.51 4.55
C ASP A 87 17.78 -10.85 5.02
N ALA A 88 17.21 -11.98 4.60
CA ALA A 88 17.74 -13.33 4.80
C ALA A 88 18.81 -13.75 3.76
N GLY A 89 19.21 -12.89 2.83
CA GLY A 89 20.17 -13.21 1.77
C GLY A 89 19.64 -14.17 0.70
N LEU A 90 18.32 -14.36 0.62
CA LEU A 90 17.64 -15.18 -0.38
C LEU A 90 17.32 -14.36 -1.63
N ARG A 91 17.29 -15.03 -2.79
CA ARG A 91 16.87 -14.39 -4.05
C ARG A 91 15.35 -14.22 -4.07
N SER A 92 14.89 -12.98 -4.19
CA SER A 92 13.49 -12.64 -4.45
C SER A 92 13.23 -12.46 -5.95
N SER A 93 11.95 -12.42 -6.33
CA SER A 93 11.51 -12.21 -7.71
C SER A 93 10.16 -11.51 -7.75
N ARG A 94 9.87 -10.89 -8.90
CA ARG A 94 8.54 -10.33 -9.22
C ARG A 94 7.49 -11.40 -9.47
N LEU A 95 7.92 -12.58 -9.94
CA LEU A 95 7.05 -13.74 -10.10
C LEU A 95 6.96 -14.46 -8.75
N MET A 96 5.83 -14.31 -8.07
CA MET A 96 5.59 -14.87 -6.75
C MET A 96 4.60 -16.03 -6.81
N ALA A 97 4.84 -17.09 -6.04
CA ALA A 97 3.89 -18.16 -5.76
C ALA A 97 3.54 -18.22 -4.28
N ALA A 98 2.25 -18.38 -3.98
CA ALA A 98 1.74 -18.57 -2.63
C ALA A 98 0.41 -19.33 -2.65
N THR A 99 0.05 -19.91 -1.52
CA THR A 99 -1.31 -20.39 -1.29
C THR A 99 -2.21 -19.22 -0.87
N PRO A 100 -3.53 -19.26 -1.17
CA PRO A 100 -4.49 -18.31 -0.62
C PRO A 100 -4.46 -18.25 0.91
N HIS A 101 -4.18 -19.39 1.56
CA HIS A 101 -4.08 -19.48 3.01
C HIS A 101 -2.95 -18.61 3.57
N GLU A 102 -1.76 -18.64 2.97
CA GLU A 102 -0.61 -17.84 3.42
C GLU A 102 -0.89 -16.34 3.34
N ILE A 103 -1.46 -15.88 2.22
CA ILE A 103 -1.80 -14.45 2.04
C ILE A 103 -2.85 -14.03 3.05
N LEU A 104 -3.96 -14.77 3.15
CA LEU A 104 -5.09 -14.40 4.02
C LEU A 104 -4.71 -14.44 5.50
N ARG A 105 -3.93 -15.43 5.92
CA ARG A 105 -3.41 -15.52 7.28
C ARG A 105 -2.53 -14.32 7.61
N PHE A 106 -1.63 -13.93 6.70
CA PHE A 106 -0.75 -12.78 6.89
C PHE A 106 -1.54 -11.48 7.08
N VAL A 107 -2.53 -11.23 6.22
CA VAL A 107 -3.36 -10.02 6.28
C VAL A 107 -4.49 -10.10 7.33
N GLY A 108 -4.49 -11.10 8.21
CA GLY A 108 -5.45 -11.26 9.31
C GLY A 108 -6.90 -11.49 8.85
N ARG A 109 -7.10 -12.16 7.71
CA ARG A 109 -8.42 -12.50 7.16
C ARG A 109 -8.77 -13.96 7.45
N GLY A 110 -10.08 -14.25 7.39
CA GLY A 110 -10.58 -15.62 7.44
C GLY A 110 -10.14 -16.42 6.23
N THR A 111 -10.24 -17.74 6.32
CA THR A 111 -9.86 -18.70 5.27
C THR A 111 -11.06 -19.49 4.76
N SER A 112 -12.24 -18.87 4.78
CA SER A 112 -13.46 -19.46 4.23
C SER A 112 -13.46 -19.38 2.70
N VAL A 113 -14.34 -20.15 2.04
CA VAL A 113 -14.57 -20.06 0.59
C VAL A 113 -14.90 -18.62 0.17
N ARG A 114 -15.68 -17.90 0.99
CA ARG A 114 -16.02 -16.49 0.74
C ARG A 114 -14.79 -15.59 0.79
N ASP A 115 -13.85 -15.85 1.69
CA ASP A 115 -12.62 -15.07 1.80
C ASP A 115 -11.69 -15.35 0.61
N TYR A 116 -11.68 -16.59 0.11
CA TYR A 116 -10.91 -16.96 -1.08
C TYR A 116 -11.47 -16.28 -2.34
N GLN A 117 -12.81 -16.26 -2.50
CA GLN A 117 -13.45 -15.51 -3.59
C GLN A 117 -13.15 -14.01 -3.51
N ARG A 118 -13.10 -13.43 -2.30
CA ARG A 118 -12.72 -12.02 -2.10
C ARG A 118 -11.27 -11.76 -2.46
N LEU A 119 -10.36 -12.68 -2.17
CA LEU A 119 -8.97 -12.60 -2.60
C LEU A 119 -8.87 -12.56 -4.12
N LYS A 120 -9.55 -13.48 -4.82
CA LYS A 120 -9.59 -13.48 -6.30
C LYS A 120 -10.11 -12.15 -6.86
N ALA A 121 -11.23 -11.67 -6.34
CA ALA A 121 -11.78 -10.38 -6.77
C ALA A 121 -10.84 -9.20 -6.48
N ALA A 122 -10.01 -9.28 -5.43
CA ALA A 122 -8.98 -8.29 -5.13
C ALA A 122 -7.82 -8.36 -6.14
N LEU A 123 -7.38 -9.55 -6.51
CA LEU A 123 -6.37 -9.75 -7.56
C LEU A 123 -6.87 -9.21 -8.91
N ASP A 124 -8.12 -9.49 -9.28
CA ASP A 124 -8.75 -8.94 -10.50
C ASP A 124 -8.79 -7.41 -10.49
N ARG A 125 -9.18 -6.79 -9.36
CA ARG A 125 -9.15 -5.33 -9.21
C ARG A 125 -7.73 -4.76 -9.32
N LEU A 126 -6.74 -5.41 -8.70
CA LEU A 126 -5.34 -4.97 -8.77
C LEU A 126 -4.78 -5.09 -10.20
N GLN A 127 -5.15 -6.13 -10.94
CA GLN A 127 -4.72 -6.33 -12.32
C GLN A 127 -5.38 -5.34 -13.28
N SER A 128 -6.67 -5.06 -13.08
CA SER A 128 -7.45 -4.17 -13.94
C SER A 128 -7.33 -2.68 -13.60
N THR A 129 -6.64 -2.32 -12.51
CA THR A 129 -6.36 -0.93 -12.15
C THR A 129 -5.11 -0.42 -12.84
N SER A 130 -5.25 0.59 -13.69
CA SER A 130 -4.15 1.27 -14.39
C SER A 130 -3.68 2.47 -13.59
N VAL A 131 -2.37 2.55 -13.37
CA VAL A 131 -1.69 3.66 -12.69
C VAL A 131 -0.81 4.39 -13.70
N ALA A 132 -0.82 5.72 -13.67
CA ALA A 132 0.15 6.57 -14.35
C ALA A 132 0.76 7.56 -13.36
N THR A 133 2.08 7.58 -13.21
CA THR A 133 2.73 8.44 -12.21
C THR A 133 4.07 9.05 -12.67
N SER A 134 4.40 10.22 -12.13
CA SER A 134 5.73 10.83 -12.22
C SER A 134 6.65 10.45 -11.05
N ILE A 135 6.16 9.67 -10.08
CA ILE A 135 6.94 9.24 -8.90
C ILE A 135 8.07 8.30 -9.33
N ARG A 136 9.28 8.61 -8.86
CA ARG A 136 10.54 7.95 -9.26
C ARG A 136 10.82 8.05 -10.77
N GLN A 137 10.35 9.14 -11.41
CA GLN A 137 10.57 9.42 -12.82
C GLN A 137 11.23 10.81 -13.04
N PRO A 138 12.37 11.13 -12.39
CA PRO A 138 12.94 12.49 -12.36
C PRO A 138 13.31 13.05 -13.75
N ASN A 139 13.58 12.17 -14.73
CA ASN A 139 14.01 12.55 -16.07
C ASN A 139 13.04 12.10 -17.18
N ALA A 140 11.87 11.56 -16.82
CA ALA A 140 10.96 10.99 -17.81
C ALA A 140 10.09 12.09 -18.43
N ARG A 141 10.13 12.21 -19.76
CA ARG A 141 9.19 13.06 -20.52
C ARG A 141 7.75 12.53 -20.51
N ARG A 142 7.54 11.29 -20.04
CA ARG A 142 6.24 10.60 -20.00
C ARG A 142 6.04 9.97 -18.62
N LEU A 143 4.78 9.91 -18.18
CA LEU A 143 4.41 9.19 -16.95
C LEU A 143 4.69 7.69 -17.11
N HIS A 144 5.21 7.08 -16.06
CA HIS A 144 5.35 5.63 -15.99
C HIS A 144 3.97 5.00 -15.76
N ARG A 145 3.65 3.93 -16.49
CA ARG A 145 2.34 3.28 -16.46
C ARG A 145 2.45 1.79 -16.16
N PHE A 146 1.58 1.30 -15.28
CA PHE A 146 1.55 -0.10 -14.86
C PHE A 146 0.20 -0.48 -14.23
N SER A 147 -0.03 -1.78 -14.08
CA SER A 147 -1.06 -2.35 -13.20
C SER A 147 -0.42 -2.88 -11.92
N TRP A 148 -1.13 -2.89 -10.79
CA TRP A 148 -0.57 -3.37 -9.52
C TRP A 148 -0.17 -4.84 -9.55
N ILE A 149 -0.86 -5.63 -10.38
CA ILE A 149 -0.51 -7.00 -10.73
C ILE A 149 -0.52 -7.07 -12.26
N ASN A 150 0.60 -7.47 -12.87
CA ASN A 150 0.67 -7.59 -14.32
C ASN A 150 -0.07 -8.84 -14.81
N GLU A 151 0.09 -9.93 -14.07
CA GLU A 151 -0.52 -11.23 -14.35
C GLU A 151 -0.77 -11.96 -13.04
N TRP A 152 -1.88 -12.71 -12.95
CA TRP A 152 -2.06 -13.71 -11.91
C TRP A 152 -2.81 -14.91 -12.47
N LYS A 153 -2.58 -16.09 -11.88
CA LYS A 153 -3.30 -17.33 -12.25
C LYS A 153 -3.39 -18.28 -11.06
N GLU A 154 -4.44 -19.07 -11.06
CA GLU A 154 -4.53 -20.23 -10.18
C GLU A 154 -3.71 -21.37 -10.74
N ARG A 155 -3.04 -22.12 -9.86
CA ARG A 155 -2.34 -23.34 -10.21
C ARG A 155 -3.12 -24.55 -9.76
N ALA A 156 -3.14 -25.57 -10.59
CA ALA A 156 -3.58 -26.90 -10.24
C ALA A 156 -2.55 -27.94 -10.69
N ASP A 157 -2.51 -29.09 -10.02
CA ASP A 157 -1.77 -30.25 -10.51
C ASP A 157 -2.50 -30.92 -11.69
N GLY A 158 -1.90 -31.96 -12.28
CA GLY A 158 -2.49 -32.71 -13.39
C GLY A 158 -3.80 -33.43 -13.04
N GLN A 159 -4.17 -33.48 -11.77
CA GLN A 159 -5.37 -34.09 -11.22
C GLN A 159 -6.39 -33.04 -10.76
N GLY A 160 -6.13 -31.75 -11.00
CA GLY A 160 -7.03 -30.64 -10.66
C GLY A 160 -6.94 -30.17 -9.20
N ARG A 161 -5.99 -30.64 -8.39
CA ARG A 161 -5.81 -30.18 -7.02
C ARG A 161 -5.16 -28.79 -7.02
N PRO A 162 -5.68 -27.83 -6.24
CA PRO A 162 -5.14 -26.48 -6.22
C PRO A 162 -3.73 -26.45 -5.61
N LEU A 163 -2.76 -25.96 -6.36
CA LEU A 163 -1.36 -25.76 -5.93
C LEU A 163 -1.10 -24.33 -5.42
N GLY A 164 -2.09 -23.44 -5.50
CA GLY A 164 -2.01 -22.06 -5.04
C GLY A 164 -2.23 -21.06 -6.16
N ILE A 165 -1.66 -19.86 -6.01
CA ILE A 165 -1.69 -18.79 -6.98
C ILE A 165 -0.27 -18.37 -7.37
N GLU A 166 -0.12 -17.98 -8.63
CA GLU A 166 1.05 -17.24 -9.12
C GLU A 166 0.64 -15.83 -9.47
N LEU A 167 1.50 -14.85 -9.20
CA LEU A 167 1.31 -13.46 -9.61
C LEU A 167 2.63 -12.80 -10.01
N ILE A 168 2.55 -11.83 -10.93
CA ILE A 168 3.67 -11.03 -11.39
C ILE A 168 3.47 -9.58 -10.96
N LEU A 169 4.37 -9.08 -10.12
CA LEU A 169 4.40 -7.68 -9.71
C LEU A 169 5.02 -6.79 -10.81
N PRO A 170 4.58 -5.52 -10.93
CA PRO A 170 5.19 -4.57 -11.84
C PRO A 170 6.60 -4.18 -11.37
N ASP A 171 7.49 -3.92 -12.32
CA ASP A 171 8.87 -3.49 -12.08
C ASP A 171 8.94 -2.28 -11.16
N TRP A 172 8.02 -1.33 -11.36
CA TRP A 172 7.95 -0.13 -10.53
C TRP A 172 7.72 -0.46 -9.06
N PHE A 173 6.81 -1.39 -8.73
CA PHE A 173 6.55 -1.76 -7.34
C PHE A 173 7.74 -2.52 -6.76
N TYR A 174 8.24 -3.53 -7.48
CA TYR A 174 9.36 -4.35 -7.03
C TYR A 174 10.63 -3.53 -6.81
N GLY A 175 11.01 -2.67 -7.76
CA GLY A 175 12.15 -1.77 -7.61
C GLY A 175 11.99 -0.84 -6.39
N GLY A 176 10.77 -0.40 -6.10
CA GLY A 176 10.46 0.36 -4.90
C GLY A 176 10.55 -0.41 -3.58
N VAL A 177 10.30 -1.71 -3.60
CA VAL A 177 10.45 -2.59 -2.43
C VAL A 177 11.93 -2.93 -2.20
N MET A 178 12.70 -3.10 -3.28
CA MET A 178 14.12 -3.42 -3.19
C MET A 178 14.96 -2.25 -2.64
N ASP A 179 14.50 -1.01 -2.80
CA ASP A 179 15.10 0.18 -2.18
C ASP A 179 14.70 0.31 -0.71
N ASP A 180 15.64 0.02 0.19
CA ASP A 180 15.46 0.10 1.64
C ASP A 180 14.95 1.44 2.14
N SER A 181 15.38 2.53 1.49
CA SER A 181 14.98 3.88 1.89
C SER A 181 13.49 4.16 1.66
N LEU A 182 12.82 3.31 0.88
CA LEU A 182 11.42 3.45 0.47
C LEU A 182 10.47 2.46 1.14
N VAL A 183 10.95 1.67 2.10
CA VAL A 183 10.11 0.71 2.85
C VAL A 183 9.99 1.11 4.31
N LEU A 184 8.80 0.95 4.89
CA LEU A 184 8.58 1.11 6.33
C LEU A 184 7.91 -0.12 6.92
N THR A 185 8.36 -0.52 8.09
CA THR A 185 7.63 -1.44 8.97
C THR A 185 6.33 -0.80 9.44
N ILE A 186 5.23 -1.53 9.36
CA ILE A 186 3.93 -1.14 9.91
C ILE A 186 3.50 -2.09 11.04
N ASP A 187 2.62 -1.60 11.91
CA ASP A 187 2.04 -2.39 12.99
C ASP A 187 1.07 -3.44 12.42
N ALA A 188 1.15 -4.68 12.89
CA ALA A 188 0.30 -5.78 12.41
C ALA A 188 -1.20 -5.53 12.67
N ASN A 189 -1.57 -4.71 13.66
CA ASN A 189 -2.95 -4.31 13.90
C ASN A 189 -3.52 -3.38 12.83
N TYR A 190 -2.69 -2.86 11.91
CA TYR A 190 -3.16 -2.15 10.70
C TYR A 190 -4.27 -2.94 9.98
N PHE A 191 -4.11 -4.27 9.87
CA PHE A 191 -5.08 -5.10 9.16
C PHE A 191 -6.46 -5.12 9.81
N ARG A 192 -6.57 -4.79 11.12
CA ARG A 192 -7.83 -4.70 11.86
C ARG A 192 -8.62 -3.42 11.57
N LEU A 193 -7.99 -2.40 10.98
CA LEU A 193 -8.65 -1.13 10.65
C LEU A 193 -9.75 -1.36 9.59
N SER A 194 -10.97 -0.94 9.90
CA SER A 194 -12.17 -1.32 9.13
C SER A 194 -12.66 -0.25 8.14
N GLY A 195 -12.22 1.00 8.33
CA GLY A 195 -12.58 2.16 7.50
C GLY A 195 -11.49 2.51 6.48
N GLY A 196 -11.89 2.97 5.28
CA GLY A 196 -10.91 3.31 4.24
C GLY A 196 -10.13 4.59 4.53
N ILE A 197 -10.79 5.64 5.03
CA ILE A 197 -10.11 6.86 5.53
C ILE A 197 -9.20 6.52 6.71
N GLU A 198 -9.64 5.63 7.61
CA GLU A 198 -8.87 5.17 8.77
C GLU A 198 -7.56 4.48 8.35
N ARG A 199 -7.62 3.56 7.37
CA ARG A 199 -6.44 2.89 6.80
C ARG A 199 -5.51 3.84 6.06
N TRP A 200 -6.07 4.76 5.27
CA TRP A 200 -5.29 5.77 4.57
C TRP A 200 -4.57 6.68 5.55
N LEU A 201 -5.27 7.12 6.59
CA LEU A 201 -4.72 7.99 7.61
C LEU A 201 -3.59 7.31 8.38
N TYR A 202 -3.73 6.02 8.71
CA TYR A 202 -2.63 5.24 9.30
C TYR A 202 -1.36 5.32 8.47
N ARG A 203 -1.46 5.07 7.15
CA ARG A 203 -0.31 5.07 6.25
C ARG A 203 0.32 6.46 6.16
N LEU A 204 -0.49 7.50 6.02
CA LEU A 204 -0.03 8.88 6.02
C LEU A 204 0.71 9.22 7.32
N VAL A 205 0.09 8.92 8.47
CA VAL A 205 0.67 9.16 9.80
C VAL A 205 1.99 8.42 9.93
N ARG A 206 2.05 7.12 9.60
CA ARG A 206 3.27 6.31 9.70
C ARG A 206 4.41 6.87 8.84
N LYS A 207 4.12 7.35 7.64
CA LYS A 207 5.11 7.98 6.76
C LYS A 207 5.68 9.26 7.36
N HIS A 208 4.88 10.08 8.04
CA HIS A 208 5.29 11.38 8.56
C HIS A 208 5.75 11.37 10.04
N ALA A 209 5.36 10.36 10.82
CA ALA A 209 5.64 10.31 12.26
C ALA A 209 7.09 9.98 12.63
N GLY A 210 7.89 9.43 11.70
CA GLY A 210 9.32 9.19 11.91
C GLY A 210 10.20 10.44 11.84
N TRP A 211 9.63 11.60 11.53
CA TRP A 211 10.37 12.79 11.09
C TRP A 211 10.42 13.86 12.17
N GLN A 212 9.50 13.85 13.16
CA GLN A 212 9.41 14.86 14.21
C GLN A 212 8.91 14.26 15.54
N PRO A 213 9.74 14.24 16.61
CA PRO A 213 9.34 13.75 17.94
C PRO A 213 8.14 14.51 18.53
N GLU A 214 8.03 15.80 18.22
CA GLU A 214 6.94 16.69 18.64
C GLU A 214 5.61 16.47 17.89
N GLY A 215 5.60 15.50 16.96
CA GLY A 215 4.46 15.18 16.13
C GLY A 215 4.36 16.03 14.86
N TRP A 216 3.38 15.71 14.02
CA TRP A 216 3.15 16.39 12.75
C TRP A 216 1.72 16.93 12.67
N ARG A 217 1.50 17.93 11.81
CA ARG A 217 0.21 18.62 11.65
C ARG A 217 -0.22 18.67 10.20
N PHE A 218 -1.51 18.44 9.95
CA PHE A 218 -2.16 18.68 8.66
C PHE A 218 -3.52 19.32 8.86
N ASP A 219 -3.83 20.37 8.10
CA ASP A 219 -5.19 20.87 8.05
C ASP A 219 -6.12 19.87 7.32
N PHE A 220 -7.38 19.82 7.74
CA PHE A 220 -8.35 18.87 7.18
C PHE A 220 -8.58 19.06 5.67
N VAL A 221 -8.46 20.29 5.16
CA VAL A 221 -8.67 20.60 3.74
C VAL A 221 -7.55 19.97 2.90
N HIS A 222 -6.31 20.09 3.37
CA HIS A 222 -5.16 19.43 2.78
C HIS A 222 -5.30 17.91 2.84
N LEU A 223 -5.72 17.35 3.98
CA LEU A 223 -5.97 15.91 4.09
C LEU A 223 -7.02 15.42 3.10
N HIS A 224 -8.13 16.14 2.94
CA HIS A 224 -9.20 15.78 2.00
C HIS A 224 -8.71 15.74 0.55
N ARG A 225 -7.90 16.74 0.14
CA ARG A 225 -7.27 16.76 -1.19
C ARG A 225 -6.25 15.63 -1.34
N LYS A 226 -5.40 15.42 -0.33
CA LYS A 226 -4.34 14.40 -0.32
C LYS A 226 -4.89 12.98 -0.34
N SER A 227 -6.07 12.76 0.25
CA SER A 227 -6.68 11.42 0.30
C SER A 227 -7.30 10.98 -1.02
N GLY A 228 -7.52 11.90 -1.97
CA GLY A 228 -8.25 11.60 -3.20
C GLY A 228 -9.70 11.12 -2.96
N SER A 229 -10.31 11.46 -1.81
CA SER A 229 -11.66 11.02 -1.46
C SER A 229 -12.72 11.72 -2.31
N LEU A 230 -13.76 10.98 -2.70
CA LEU A 230 -14.94 11.55 -3.37
C LEU A 230 -16.00 12.07 -2.39
N ALA A 231 -15.83 11.82 -1.08
CA ALA A 231 -16.75 12.33 -0.08
C ALA A 231 -16.77 13.86 -0.08
N ARG A 232 -17.91 14.46 0.25
CA ARG A 232 -17.96 15.89 0.53
C ARG A 232 -17.01 16.20 1.69
N PHE A 233 -16.39 17.38 1.67
CA PHE A 233 -15.48 17.80 2.73
C PHE A 233 -16.11 17.70 4.13
N ALA A 234 -17.40 18.05 4.28
CA ALA A 234 -18.11 17.95 5.55
C ALA A 234 -18.20 16.51 6.09
N ASP A 235 -18.46 15.53 5.21
CA ASP A 235 -18.52 14.11 5.57
C ASP A 235 -17.13 13.58 5.91
N PHE A 236 -16.12 13.95 5.10
CA PHE A 236 -14.72 13.63 5.39
C PHE A 236 -14.28 14.18 6.74
N ALA A 237 -14.59 15.44 7.05
CA ALA A 237 -14.28 16.05 8.35
C ALA A 237 -15.02 15.35 9.50
N CYS A 238 -16.27 14.90 9.27
CA CYS A 238 -17.02 14.11 10.24
C CYS A 238 -16.31 12.77 10.53
N ASP A 239 -15.89 12.07 9.48
CA ASP A 239 -15.16 10.79 9.61
C ASP A 239 -13.81 10.98 10.31
N MET A 240 -13.07 12.05 9.98
CA MET A 240 -11.84 12.41 10.68
C MET A 240 -12.08 12.64 12.18
N ARG A 241 -13.13 13.38 12.55
CA ARG A 241 -13.49 13.58 13.97
C ARG A 241 -13.83 12.26 14.67
N ARG A 242 -14.55 11.36 14.01
CA ARG A 242 -14.87 10.02 14.56
C ARG A 242 -13.61 9.17 14.74
N ILE A 243 -12.68 9.20 13.79
CA ILE A 243 -11.39 8.49 13.89
C ILE A 243 -10.60 9.05 15.07
N VAL A 244 -10.46 10.38 15.19
CA VAL A 244 -9.75 10.99 16.31
C VAL A 244 -10.44 10.68 17.64
N ALA A 245 -11.77 10.71 17.73
CA ALA A 245 -12.47 10.37 18.97
C ALA A 245 -12.25 8.90 19.40
N ARG A 246 -12.18 7.97 18.43
CA ARG A 246 -11.99 6.53 18.69
C ARG A 246 -10.54 6.11 18.93
N GLN A 247 -9.57 6.90 18.49
CA GLN A 247 -8.12 6.58 18.54
C GLN A 247 -7.77 5.18 17.99
N PRO A 248 -8.23 4.78 16.77
CA PRO A 248 -8.06 3.42 16.30
C PRO A 248 -6.65 3.14 15.73
N LEU A 249 -5.81 4.16 15.53
CA LEU A 249 -4.54 4.00 14.82
C LEU A 249 -3.45 3.40 15.74
N PRO A 250 -3.00 2.15 15.51
CA PRO A 250 -2.04 1.52 16.39
C PRO A 250 -0.71 2.28 16.39
N GLY A 251 -0.13 2.51 17.57
CA GLY A 251 1.13 3.24 17.74
C GLY A 251 1.04 4.75 17.60
N TYR A 252 -0.16 5.34 17.47
CA TYR A 252 -0.33 6.78 17.33
C TYR A 252 -1.45 7.35 18.19
N ALA A 253 -1.19 8.48 18.84
CA ALA A 253 -2.21 9.32 19.44
C ALA A 253 -2.56 10.46 18.48
N LEU A 254 -3.85 10.67 18.26
CA LEU A 254 -4.40 11.73 17.41
C LEU A 254 -5.03 12.84 18.24
N ALA A 255 -4.97 14.08 17.73
CA ALA A 255 -5.66 15.22 18.31
C ALA A 255 -6.20 16.12 17.21
N ILE A 256 -7.25 16.89 17.52
CA ILE A 256 -7.73 17.98 16.66
C ILE A 256 -7.44 19.29 17.35
N LEU A 257 -6.64 20.13 16.71
CA LEU A 257 -6.39 21.50 17.13
C LEU A 257 -7.42 22.41 16.43
N ARG A 258 -8.14 23.20 17.22
CA ARG A 258 -9.12 24.17 16.73
C ARG A 258 -8.67 25.57 17.09
N SER A 259 -8.48 26.41 16.06
CA SER A 259 -8.25 27.85 16.25
C SER A 259 -9.58 28.59 16.16
N ARG A 260 -9.76 29.69 16.92
CA ARG A 260 -11.03 30.45 16.97
C ARG A 260 -11.60 30.87 15.61
N ARG A 261 -10.74 31.03 14.59
CA ARG A 261 -11.10 31.38 13.21
C ARG A 261 -10.34 30.57 12.15
N GLY A 262 -9.67 29.48 12.54
CA GLY A 262 -8.79 28.72 11.65
C GLY A 262 -9.36 27.34 11.28
N PRO A 263 -8.79 26.67 10.26
CA PRO A 263 -9.20 25.32 9.91
C PRO A 263 -8.95 24.34 11.06
N GLU A 264 -9.70 23.25 11.08
CA GLU A 264 -9.36 22.10 11.94
C GLU A 264 -8.05 21.48 11.45
N VAL A 265 -7.14 21.28 12.39
CA VAL A 265 -5.83 20.70 12.15
C VAL A 265 -5.74 19.37 12.89
N LEU A 266 -5.45 18.30 12.16
CA LEU A 266 -5.04 17.03 12.73
C LEU A 266 -3.61 17.20 13.26
N ALA A 267 -3.40 16.86 14.53
CA ALA A 267 -2.08 16.61 15.09
C ALA A 267 -1.95 15.14 15.46
N PHE A 268 -0.76 14.58 15.32
CA PHE A 268 -0.49 13.21 15.76
C PHE A 268 0.94 13.05 16.26
N ARG A 269 1.13 12.12 17.20
CA ARG A 269 2.44 11.76 17.73
C ARG A 269 2.55 10.24 17.90
N PRO A 270 3.77 9.68 17.76
CA PRO A 270 4.03 8.30 18.16
C PRO A 270 3.67 8.09 19.64
N VAL A 271 3.10 6.94 19.94
CA VAL A 271 2.99 6.41 21.30
C VAL A 271 3.52 4.97 21.28
N PRO A 272 4.06 4.45 22.39
CA PRO A 272 4.44 3.05 22.47
C PRO A 272 3.29 2.18 21.97
N SER A 273 3.54 1.34 20.96
CA SER A 273 2.50 0.41 20.51
C SER A 273 2.17 -0.52 21.68
N THR A 274 0.89 -0.66 21.98
CA THR A 274 0.40 -1.65 22.95
C THR A 274 0.42 -3.06 22.38
N ALA A 275 0.74 -3.22 21.09
CA ALA A 275 0.95 -4.50 20.45
C ALA A 275 2.41 -4.96 20.66
N PRO A 276 2.65 -6.23 20.97
CA PRO A 276 4.01 -6.76 20.89
C PRO A 276 4.54 -6.53 19.47
N LEU A 277 5.62 -5.76 19.36
CA LEU A 277 6.43 -5.74 18.14
C LEU A 277 6.82 -7.19 17.87
N ARG A 278 6.38 -7.76 16.75
CA ARG A 278 6.93 -9.05 16.30
C ARG A 278 8.45 -8.87 16.20
N PRO A 279 9.27 -9.76 16.79
CA PRO A 279 10.72 -9.61 16.75
C PRO A 279 11.18 -9.50 15.28
N GLY A 280 11.92 -8.45 14.93
CA GLY A 280 12.44 -8.26 13.56
C GLY A 280 12.33 -6.85 12.95
N GLY A 281 11.99 -5.81 13.72
CA GLY A 281 11.99 -4.43 13.22
C GLY A 281 12.82 -3.51 14.09
N SER A 282 14.10 -3.33 13.77
CA SER A 282 14.86 -2.18 14.27
C SER A 282 14.33 -0.92 13.59
N PHE A 283 14.14 0.15 14.38
CA PHE A 283 13.81 1.47 13.85
C PHE A 283 15.08 2.07 13.25
N GLY A 284 15.32 1.84 11.95
CA GLY A 284 16.41 2.47 11.22
C GLY A 284 16.23 3.98 11.14
N HIS A 285 17.21 4.73 11.66
CA HIS A 285 17.36 6.16 11.43
C HIS A 285 17.77 6.42 9.98
N GLY A 286 17.07 7.33 9.29
CA GLY A 286 17.66 8.09 8.19
C GLY A 286 16.86 8.15 6.90
N ALA A 287 16.27 9.32 6.63
CA ALA A 287 16.38 10.05 5.36
C ALA A 287 15.75 11.45 5.57
N TRP A 288 16.57 12.49 5.49
CA TRP A 288 16.16 13.90 5.60
C TRP A 288 15.34 14.32 4.36
N PRO A 289 14.27 15.13 4.46
CA PRO A 289 13.70 15.79 3.30
C PRO A 289 14.45 17.08 3.02
N VAL A 290 14.80 17.24 1.76
CA VAL A 290 14.93 18.54 1.12
C VAL A 290 13.52 19.11 0.94
N ASP A 291 13.40 20.39 1.28
CA ASP A 291 12.34 21.37 0.99
C ASP A 291 11.04 21.37 1.81
N SER A 292 11.01 22.34 2.72
CA SER A 292 9.85 23.11 3.17
C SER A 292 9.53 24.18 2.13
N GLN A 293 8.35 24.10 1.49
CA GLN A 293 7.58 25.23 0.97
C GLN A 293 6.15 24.81 0.61
#